data_AF-A0A7T0KF83-F1
#
_entry.id   AF-A0A7T0KF83-F1
#
_cell.length_a   1.000
_cell.length_b   1.000
_cell.length_c   1.000
_cell.angle_alpha   90.00
_cell.angle_beta   90.00
_cell.angle_gamma   90.00
#
_symmetry.space_group_name_H-M   'P 1'
#
loop_
_entity.id
_entity.type
_entity.pdbx_description
1 polymer ?
#
loop_
_entity_poly.entity_id
_entity_poly.type
_entity_poly.pdbx_seq_one_letter_code
_entity_poly.pdbx_strand_id
1 'polypeptide(L)' 'MKTSVSASSRWVFPDLVKRSFRADETNHLHVGDITYLPIQGGTNLYLATVIDCYSRRSGFPLLTICALTPVVKTT' A
#
# COMPACT_ATOMS: atom_id res chain seq x y z
N MET A 1 13.57 -22.17 -1.51
CA MET A 1 12.85 -20.89 -1.60
C MET A 1 13.26 -20.24 -2.92
N LYS A 2 12.34 -20.13 -3.89
CA LYS A 2 12.65 -19.63 -5.25
C LYS A 2 12.08 -18.20 -5.33
N THR A 3 12.94 -17.20 -5.39
CA THR A 3 12.53 -15.81 -5.58
C THR A 3 12.57 -15.49 -7.07
N SER A 4 11.61 -14.71 -7.55
CA SER A 4 11.60 -14.22 -8.94
C SER A 4 12.76 -13.24 -9.11
N VAL A 5 13.63 -13.51 -10.09
CA VAL A 5 14.72 -12.60 -10.45
C VAL A 5 14.11 -11.33 -11.04
N SER A 6 14.53 -10.16 -10.58
CA SER A 6 14.07 -8.88 -11.15
C SER A 6 14.43 -8.81 -12.63
N ALA A 7 13.46 -8.47 -13.49
CA ALA A 7 13.70 -8.25 -14.91
C ALA A 7 14.77 -7.15 -15.08
N SER A 8 15.83 -7.45 -15.84
CA SER A 8 17.04 -6.62 -15.95
C SER A 8 16.82 -5.24 -16.57
N SER A 9 15.66 -5.01 -17.20
CA SER A 9 15.33 -3.79 -17.94
C SER A 9 14.36 -2.86 -17.22
N ARG A 10 14.03 -3.12 -15.95
CA ARG A 10 13.07 -2.30 -15.21
C ARG A 10 13.76 -1.09 -14.61
N TRP A 11 13.22 0.10 -14.85
CA TRP A 11 13.64 1.32 -14.16
C TRP A 11 13.53 1.08 -12.65
N VAL A 12 14.67 1.06 -11.96
CA VAL A 12 14.70 0.94 -10.51
C VAL A 12 14.49 2.34 -9.95
N PHE A 13 13.33 2.57 -9.36
CA PHE A 13 13.09 3.80 -8.62
C PHE A 13 14.02 3.85 -7.40
N PRO A 14 14.55 5.03 -7.05
CA PRO A 14 15.34 5.16 -5.84
C PRO A 14 14.50 4.76 -4.62
N ASP A 15 15.08 3.99 -3.72
CA ASP A 15 14.46 3.66 -2.43
C ASP A 15 14.55 4.88 -1.50
N LEU A 16 13.53 5.73 -1.58
CA LEU A 16 13.47 6.99 -0.85
C LEU A 16 13.46 6.79 0.68
N VAL A 17 12.98 5.64 1.14
CA VAL A 17 12.78 5.33 2.56
C VAL A 17 13.77 4.31 3.10
N LYS A 18 14.68 3.80 2.27
CA LYS A 18 15.70 2.81 2.63
C LYS A 18 15.11 1.58 3.33
N ARG A 19 13.93 1.15 2.89
CA ARG A 19 13.09 0.10 3.54
C ARG A 19 12.79 0.33 5.02
N SER A 20 12.88 1.56 5.52
CA SER A 20 12.49 1.95 6.87
C SER A 20 11.09 2.57 6.86
N PHE A 21 10.09 1.82 7.33
CA PHE A 21 8.68 2.24 7.37
C PHE A 21 8.27 2.76 8.75
N ARG A 22 9.13 3.59 9.35
CA ARG A 22 8.91 4.21 10.65
C ARG A 22 8.89 5.72 10.48
N ALA A 23 7.84 6.37 10.97
CA ALA A 23 7.80 7.81 11.16
C ALA A 23 7.88 8.14 12.65
N ASP A 24 8.57 9.23 12.98
CA ASP A 24 8.65 9.75 14.35
C ASP A 24 7.54 10.77 14.65
N GLU A 25 6.87 11.27 13.61
CA GLU A 25 5.76 12.22 13.68
C GLU A 25 4.64 11.83 12.69
N THR A 26 3.41 12.28 12.97
CA THR A 26 2.23 12.04 12.09
C THR A 26 2.41 12.79 10.77
N ASN A 27 1.88 12.25 9.66
CA ASN A 27 1.94 12.87 8.33
C ASN A 27 3.35 13.03 7.72
N HIS A 28 4.36 12.29 8.21
CA HIS A 28 5.73 12.31 7.63
C HIS A 28 5.99 11.20 6.63
N LEU A 29 5.35 10.05 6.80
CA LEU A 29 5.50 8.90 5.92
C LEU A 29 4.17 8.17 5.79
N HIS A 30 3.70 8.06 4.55
CA HIS A 30 2.51 7.31 4.21
C HIS A 30 2.85 6.15 3.30
N VAL A 31 2.23 5.00 3.55
CA VAL A 31 2.29 3.82 2.68
C VAL A 31 0.92 3.63 2.06
N GLY A 32 0.86 3.61 0.74
CA GLY A 32 -0.33 3.21 0.01
C GLY A 32 -0.34 1.70 -0.22
N ASP A 33 -1.49 1.06 -0.02
CA ASP A 33 -1.73 -0.33 -0.43
C ASP A 33 -3.00 -0.41 -1.29
N ILE A 34 -2.99 -1.32 -2.28
CA ILE A 34 -4.17 -1.60 -3.11
C ILE A 34 -4.46 -3.10 -3.03
N THR A 35 -5.62 -3.43 -2.46
CA THR A 35 -6.08 -4.79 -2.28
C THR A 35 -7.22 -5.11 -3.26
N TYR A 36 -7.11 -6.23 -3.96
CA TYR A 36 -8.18 -6.76 -4.82
C TYR A 36 -9.22 -7.49 -3.96
N LEU A 37 -10.48 -7.09 -4.10
CA LEU A 37 -11.61 -7.68 -3.38
C LEU A 37 -12.53 -8.39 -4.39
N PRO A 38 -12.52 -9.73 -4.45
CA PRO A 38 -13.46 -10.47 -5.27
C PRO A 38 -14.87 -10.34 -4.68
N ILE A 39 -15.85 -9.94 -5.50
CA ILE A 39 -17.25 -9.93 -5.09
C ILE A 39 -17.99 -11.08 -5.79
N GLN A 40 -18.95 -11.66 -5.07
CA GLN A 40 -19.90 -12.61 -5.65
C GLN A 40 -20.72 -11.91 -6.75
N GLY A 41 -20.79 -12.52 -7.94
CA GLY A 41 -21.47 -11.94 -9.11
C GLY A 41 -20.54 -11.47 -10.24
N GLY A 42 -19.23 -11.71 -10.12
CA GLY A 42 -18.26 -11.51 -11.21
C GLY A 42 -17.74 -10.09 -11.36
N THR A 43 -18.14 -9.18 -10.47
CA THR A 43 -17.57 -7.83 -10.37
C THR A 43 -16.38 -7.81 -9.41
N ASN A 44 -15.46 -6.89 -9.68
CA ASN A 44 -14.23 -6.74 -8.91
C ASN A 44 -14.19 -5.36 -8.26
N LEU A 45 -13.81 -5.32 -7.00
CA LEU A 45 -13.47 -4.08 -6.31
C LEU A 45 -11.98 -4.00 -6.06
N TYR A 46 -11.48 -2.77 -6.03
CA TYR A 46 -10.16 -2.47 -5.48
C TYR A 46 -10.35 -1.59 -4.27
N LEU A 47 -9.74 -2.00 -3.17
CA LEU A 47 -9.62 -1.22 -1.96
C LEU A 47 -8.27 -0.50 -2.00
N ALA A 48 -8.30 0.83 -2.12
CA ALA A 48 -7.11 1.65 -1.90
C ALA A 48 -7.06 2.08 -0.43
N THR A 49 -5.89 1.94 0.19
CA THR A 49 -5.65 2.41 1.55
C THR A 49 -4.41 3.28 1.61
N VAL A 50 -4.41 4.25 2.53
CA VAL A 50 -3.24 5.03 2.89
C VAL A 50 -3.00 4.82 4.38
N ILE A 51 -1.79 4.43 4.74
CA ILE A 51 -1.42 4.07 6.11
C ILE A 51 -0.38 5.07 6.58
N ASP A 52 -0.60 5.72 7.73
CA ASP A 52 0.42 6.56 8.34
C ASP A 52 1.41 5.66 9.10
N CYS A 53 2.68 5.71 8.72
CA CYS A 53 3.76 4.93 9.34
C CYS A 53 4.14 5.41 10.74
N TYR A 54 3.44 6.40 11.30
CA TYR A 54 3.56 6.80 12.68
C TYR A 54 2.81 5.86 13.63
N SER A 55 3.50 5.33 14.64
CA SER A 55 2.92 4.48 15.68
C SER A 55 2.85 5.19 17.03
N ARG A 56 1.63 5.43 17.55
CA ARG A 56 1.45 5.92 18.92
C ARG A 56 1.51 4.75 19.91
N ARG A 57 2.68 4.53 20.51
CA ARG A 57 2.87 3.72 21.73
C ARG A 57 2.53 2.22 21.68
N SER A 58 1.95 1.69 20.60
CA SER A 58 1.56 0.27 20.48
C SER A 58 2.21 -0.51 19.34
N GLY A 59 3.18 0.05 18.62
CA GLY A 59 3.98 -0.68 17.62
C GLY A 59 3.29 -0.92 16.27
N PHE A 60 2.04 -0.48 16.12
CA PHE A 60 1.32 -0.55 14.84
C PHE A 60 1.12 0.85 14.24
N PRO A 61 1.27 1.00 12.91
CA PRO A 61 0.95 2.24 12.21
C PRO A 61 -0.55 2.52 12.31
N LEU A 62 -0.92 3.79 12.47
CA LEU A 62 -2.33 4.18 12.49
C LEU A 62 -2.88 4.12 11.06
N LEU A 63 -3.87 3.25 10.85
CA LEU A 63 -4.57 3.12 9.58
C LEU A 63 -5.52 4.32 9.39
N THR A 64 -5.11 5.33 8.64
CA THR A 64 -5.98 6.45 8.24
C THR A 64 -6.67 6.06 6.93
N ILE A 65 -7.78 5.32 7.02
CA ILE A 65 -8.53 4.90 5.82
C ILE A 65 -9.06 6.13 5.08
N CYS A 66 -8.51 6.42 3.90
CA CYS A 66 -9.07 7.34 2.93
C CYS A 66 -9.46 6.56 1.66
N ALA A 67 -10.74 6.70 1.30
CA ALA A 67 -11.41 6.28 0.06
C ALA A 67 -11.61 4.77 -0.18
N LEU A 68 -12.79 4.28 0.24
CA LEU A 68 -13.50 3.22 -0.49
C LEU A 68 -14.00 3.80 -1.83
N THR A 69 -13.10 4.15 -2.75
CA THR A 69 -13.51 4.39 -4.13
C THR A 69 -13.67 3.02 -4.78
N PRO A 70 -14.88 2.60 -5.16
CA PRO A 70 -15.02 1.44 -6.01
C PRO A 70 -14.37 1.79 -7.35
N VAL A 71 -13.13 1.36 -7.55
CA VAL A 71 -12.54 1.32 -8.89
C VAL A 71 -13.20 0.14 -9.59
N VAL A 72 -14.44 0.32 -10.05
CA VAL A 72 -15.05 -0.62 -10.98
C VAL A 72 -14.22 -0.50 -12.25
N LYS A 73 -13.58 -1.59 -12.65
CA LYS A 73 -12.93 -1.67 -13.96
C LYS A 73 -14.06 -1.64 -14.98
N THR A 74 -14.46 -0.45 -15.46
CA THR A 74 -15.31 -0.33 -16.65
C THR A 74 -14.51 -0.90 -17.80
N THR A 75 -14.96 -2.06 -18.28
CA THR A 75 -14.47 -2.72 -19.50
C THR A 75 -14.59 -1.80 -20.70
#